data_AF-A0A536W0I7-F1
#
_entry.id   AF-A0A536W0I7-F1
#
_cell.length_a   1.000
_cell.length_b   1.000
_cell.length_c   1.000
_cell.angle_alpha   90.00
_cell.angle_beta   90.00
_cell.angle_gamma   90.00
#
_symmetry.space_group_name_H-M   'P 1'
#
loop_
_entity.id
_entity.type
_entity.pdbx_description
1 polymer ?
#
loop_
_entity_poly.entity_id
_entity_poly.type
_entity_poly.pdbx_seq_one_letter_code
_entity_poly.pdbx_strand_id
1 'polypeptide(L)'
;MLELQRFAMNTNTLAGTLEEKLRAVKAAGFGAIVLSGGDLVGHPDGVDVAVELVTDSGLKVAAFQMLHDFEGLSGHMLDYKID
;
A
#
# COMPACT_ATOMS: atom_id res chain seq x y z
N MET A 1 0.88 11.44 24.68
CA MET A 1 1.19 10.26 23.84
C MET A 1 0.34 10.37 22.59
N LEU A 2 0.91 10.19 21.39
CA LEU A 2 0.13 10.24 20.14
C LEU A 2 -0.73 8.96 20.02
N GLU A 3 -2.02 9.12 19.77
CA GLU A 3 -2.96 8.04 19.44
C GLU A 3 -2.73 7.59 17.98
N LEU A 4 -1.69 6.78 17.73
CA LEU A 4 -1.29 6.33 16.39
C LEU A 4 -2.40 5.54 15.66
N GLN A 5 -3.36 5.01 16.39
CA GLN A 5 -4.56 4.36 15.86
C GLN A 5 -5.45 5.28 15.02
N ARG A 6 -5.31 6.60 15.15
CA ARG A 6 -6.03 7.59 14.35
C ARG A 6 -5.33 7.94 13.02
N PHE A 7 -4.12 7.44 12.80
CA PHE A 7 -3.33 7.69 11.61
C PHE A 7 -3.16 6.42 10.79
N ALA A 8 -2.96 6.59 9.49
CA ALA A 8 -2.62 5.51 8.58
C ALA A 8 -1.19 5.71 8.06
N MET A 9 -0.41 4.62 8.00
CA MET A 9 0.91 4.64 7.37
C MET A 9 0.79 4.28 5.89
N ASN A 10 1.39 5.06 5.00
CA ASN A 10 1.49 4.67 3.59
C ASN A 10 2.58 3.60 3.42
N THR A 11 2.25 2.45 2.82
CA THR A 11 3.22 1.36 2.60
C THR A 11 4.35 1.77 1.66
N ASN A 12 4.12 2.73 0.76
CA ASN A 12 5.15 3.28 -0.12
C ASN A 12 6.23 4.10 0.62
N THR A 13 5.98 4.51 1.86
CA THR A 13 6.96 5.22 2.70
C THR A 13 8.05 4.29 3.24
N LEU A 14 7.80 2.98 3.26
CA LEU A 14 8.70 1.98 3.82
C LEU A 14 9.38 1.19 2.69
N ALA A 15 10.67 0.92 2.87
CA ALA A 15 11.40 -0.05 2.05
C ALA A 15 11.14 -1.49 2.55
N GLY A 16 11.49 -2.48 1.73
CA GLY A 16 11.36 -3.90 2.07
C GLY A 16 10.17 -4.59 1.39
N THR A 17 9.89 -5.83 1.79
CA THR A 17 8.74 -6.61 1.29
C THR A 17 7.43 -6.14 1.93
N LEU A 18 6.29 -6.52 1.35
CA LEU A 18 4.97 -6.21 1.90
C LEU A 18 4.83 -6.70 3.37
N GLU A 19 5.29 -7.90 3.68
CA GLU A 19 5.23 -8.49 5.03
C GLU A 19 6.09 -7.74 6.03
N GLU A 20 7.28 -7.30 5.63
CA GLU A 20 8.15 -6.47 6.45
C GLU A 20 7.48 -5.14 6.79
N LYS A 21 6.86 -4.50 5.79
CA LYS A 21 6.13 -3.25 5.96
C LYS A 21 4.93 -3.41 6.89
N LEU A 22 4.06 -4.40 6.65
CA LEU A 22 2.87 -4.66 7.48
C LEU A 22 3.25 -4.94 8.94
N ARG A 23 4.28 -5.76 9.15
CA ARG A 23 4.80 -6.07 10.50
C ARG A 23 5.35 -4.83 11.18
N ALA A 24 6.12 -4.01 10.48
CA ALA A 24 6.68 -2.78 11.03
C ALA A 24 5.59 -1.78 11.42
N VAL A 25 4.58 -1.59 10.58
CA VAL A 25 3.43 -0.70 10.86
C VAL A 25 2.66 -1.16 12.10
N LYS A 26 2.37 -2.47 12.19
CA LYS A 26 1.67 -3.05 13.35
C LYS A 26 2.49 -2.89 14.64
N ALA A 27 3.79 -3.20 14.58
CA ALA A 27 4.70 -3.09 15.72
C ALA A 27 4.88 -1.65 16.21
N ALA A 28 4.83 -0.67 15.31
CA ALA A 28 4.84 0.74 15.64
C ALA A 28 3.53 1.24 16.29
N GLY A 29 2.48 0.41 16.34
CA GLY A 29 1.22 0.73 17.00
C GLY A 29 0.21 1.50 16.14
N PHE A 30 0.34 1.46 14.81
CA PHE A 30 -0.69 1.94 13.89
C PHE A 30 -1.82 0.92 13.74
N GLY A 31 -3.03 1.42 13.47
CA GLY A 31 -4.21 0.58 13.22
C GLY A 31 -4.60 0.47 11.74
N ALA A 32 -3.98 1.28 10.89
CA ALA A 32 -4.38 1.42 9.50
C ALA A 32 -3.19 1.69 8.56
N ILE A 33 -3.39 1.38 7.28
CA ILE A 33 -2.48 1.67 6.18
C ILE A 33 -3.17 2.42 5.03
N VAL A 34 -2.39 3.17 4.28
CA VAL A 34 -2.71 3.52 2.88
C VAL A 34 -1.92 2.54 2.02
N LEU A 35 -2.64 1.68 1.29
CA LEU A 35 -2.05 0.57 0.55
C LEU A 35 -1.58 1.03 -0.83
N SER A 36 -0.31 0.81 -1.15
CA SER A 36 0.23 1.04 -2.49
C SER A 36 -0.11 -0.12 -3.43
N GLY A 37 -0.56 0.18 -4.66
CA GLY A 37 -0.77 -0.84 -5.69
C GLY A 37 0.51 -1.60 -6.05
N GLY A 38 1.67 -0.93 -5.99
CA GLY A 38 2.97 -1.53 -6.26
C GLY A 38 3.32 -2.68 -5.32
N ASP A 39 2.87 -2.63 -4.07
CA ASP A 39 3.10 -3.72 -3.11
C ASP A 39 2.26 -4.96 -3.41
N LEU A 40 1.10 -4.80 -4.07
CA LEU A 40 0.26 -5.94 -4.49
C LEU A 40 0.77 -6.56 -5.79
N VAL A 41 0.90 -5.74 -6.84
CA VAL A 41 1.28 -6.24 -8.17
C VAL A 41 2.74 -6.68 -8.25
N GLY A 42 3.61 -6.15 -7.38
CA GLY A 42 5.01 -6.51 -7.29
C GLY A 42 5.30 -7.68 -6.35
N HIS A 43 4.29 -8.29 -5.73
CA HIS A 43 4.50 -9.40 -4.80
C HIS A 43 5.01 -10.65 -5.54
N PRO A 44 6.09 -11.30 -5.08
CA PRO A 44 6.73 -12.41 -5.80
C PRO A 44 5.81 -13.62 -6.01
N ASP A 45 4.89 -13.86 -5.08
CA ASP A 45 3.92 -14.97 -5.14
C ASP A 45 2.57 -14.58 -5.75
N GLY A 46 2.48 -13.37 -6.32
CA GLY A 46 1.28 -12.87 -6.99
C GLY A 46 0.31 -12.09 -6.08
N VAL A 47 -0.66 -11.46 -6.73
CA VAL A 47 -1.59 -10.50 -6.10
C VAL A 47 -2.49 -11.16 -5.04
N ASP A 48 -2.97 -12.37 -5.29
CA ASP A 48 -3.88 -13.06 -4.36
C ASP A 48 -3.20 -13.30 -2.99
N VAL A 49 -1.93 -13.71 -3.01
CA VAL A 49 -1.12 -13.89 -1.79
C VAL A 49 -0.88 -12.53 -1.09
N ALA A 50 -0.60 -11.49 -1.85
CA ALA A 50 -0.43 -10.15 -1.30
C ALA A 50 -1.70 -9.63 -0.61
N VAL A 51 -2.87 -9.89 -1.20
CA VAL A 51 -4.18 -9.53 -0.62
C VAL A 51 -4.45 -10.32 0.65
N GLU A 52 -4.13 -11.62 0.68
CA GLU A 52 -4.24 -12.45 1.89
C GLU A 52 -3.35 -11.89 3.02
N LEU A 53 -2.09 -11.57 2.73
CA LEU A 53 -1.17 -10.96 3.70
C LEU A 53 -1.68 -9.63 4.27
N VAL A 54 -2.23 -8.75 3.43
CA VAL A 54 -2.85 -7.50 3.89
C VAL A 54 -4.04 -7.79 4.80
N THR A 55 -4.90 -8.73 4.42
CA THR A 55 -6.10 -9.11 5.17
C THR A 55 -5.71 -9.69 6.55
N ASP A 56 -4.75 -10.60 6.57
CA ASP A 56 -4.28 -11.28 7.77
C ASP A 56 -3.47 -10.40 8.72
N SER A 57 -2.88 -9.31 8.22
CA SER A 57 -2.18 -8.34 9.07
C SER A 57 -3.08 -7.71 10.14
N GLY A 58 -4.40 -7.72 9.92
CA GLY A 58 -5.39 -7.06 10.76
C GLY A 58 -5.20 -5.54 10.84
N LEU A 59 -4.50 -4.92 9.88
CA LEU A 59 -4.46 -3.47 9.69
C LEU A 59 -5.65 -3.08 8.80
N LYS A 60 -6.33 -1.98 9.13
CA LYS A 60 -7.39 -1.45 8.26
C LYS A 60 -6.76 -0.81 7.03
N VAL A 61 -7.27 -1.12 5.84
CA VAL A 61 -6.94 -0.36 4.63
C VAL A 61 -7.81 0.90 4.62
N ALA A 62 -7.21 2.04 4.97
CA ALA A 62 -7.93 3.31 5.05
C ALA A 62 -8.11 3.97 3.67
N ALA A 63 -7.18 3.72 2.76
CA ALA A 63 -7.23 4.14 1.37
C ALA A 63 -6.32 3.26 0.52
N PHE A 64 -6.59 3.26 -0.78
CA PHE A 64 -5.64 2.80 -1.79
C PHE A 64 -4.90 4.04 -2.31
N GLN A 65 -3.58 3.95 -2.44
CA GLN A 65 -2.79 5.07 -2.95
C GLN A 65 -3.21 5.36 -4.39
N MET A 66 -3.46 6.64 -4.67
CA MET A 66 -3.87 7.10 -6.00
C MET A 66 -2.71 6.97 -7.00
N LEU A 67 -3.06 6.78 -8.27
CA LEU A 67 -2.13 6.96 -9.36
C LEU A 67 -1.64 8.43 -9.36
N HIS A 68 -0.33 8.62 -9.26
CA HIS A 68 0.26 9.95 -9.35
C HIS A 68 0.24 10.44 -10.80
N ASP A 69 0.23 11.76 -11.01
CA ASP A 69 0.38 12.41 -12.32
C ASP A 69 -0.55 11.83 -13.39
N PHE A 70 -1.82 11.58 -13.07
CA PHE A 70 -2.77 11.02 -14.04
C PHE A 70 -3.35 12.12 -14.93
N GLU A 71 -3.63 13.28 -14.34
CA GLU A 71 -4.21 14.41 -15.03
C GLU A 71 -3.23 15.06 -16.02
N GLY A 72 -3.74 15.48 -17.18
CA GLY A 72 -2.94 16.15 -18.21
C GLY A 72 -2.05 15.23 -19.05
N LEU A 73 -2.06 13.91 -18.80
CA LEU A 73 -1.43 12.94 -19.68
C LEU A 73 -2.27 12.71 -20.95
N SER A 74 -1.61 12.68 -22.11
CA SER A 74 -2.21 12.38 -23.41
C SER A 74 -1.37 11.40 -24.20
N GLY A 75 -2.01 10.55 -25.01
CA GLY A 75 -1.34 9.56 -25.85
C GLY A 75 -0.60 8.51 -25.02
N HIS A 76 0.60 8.14 -25.46
CA HIS A 76 1.38 7.01 -24.91
C HIS A 76 1.62 7.08 -23.39
N MET A 77 1.70 8.27 -22.80
CA MET A 77 1.90 8.40 -21.35
C MET A 77 0.66 8.03 -20.54
N LEU A 78 -0.54 8.29 -21.09
CA LEU A 78 -1.79 7.85 -20.48
C LEU A 78 -1.96 6.34 -20.61
N ASP A 79 -1.62 5.79 -21.78
CA ASP A 79 -1.70 4.34 -22.03
C ASP A 79 -0.80 3.56 -21.06
N TYR A 80 0.45 3.98 -20.86
CA TYR A 80 1.39 3.39 -19.89
C TYR A 80 0.90 3.42 -18.43
N LYS A 81 -0.01 4.34 -18.10
CA LYS A 81 -0.52 4.53 -16.75
C LYS A 81 -1.79 3.71 -16.48
N ILE A 82 -2.48 3.27 -17.53
CA ILE A 82 -3.72 2.49 -17.47
C ILE A 82 -3.45 0.98 -17.63
N ASP A 83 -2.51 0.62 -18.49
CA ASP A 83 -2.06 -0.77 -18.72
C ASP A 83 -0.97 -1.21 -17.72
#